data_AF-A0A2A3IVE7-F1
#
_entry.id   AF-A0A2A3IVE7-F1
#
_cell.length_a   1.000
_cell.length_b   1.000
_cell.length_c   1.000
_cell.angle_alpha   90.00
_cell.angle_beta   90.00
_cell.angle_gamma   90.00
#
_symmetry.space_group_name_H-M   'P 1'
#
loop_
_entity.id
_entity.type
_entity.pdbx_description
1 polymer ?
#
loop_
_entity_poly.entity_id
_entity_poly.type
_entity_poly.pdbx_seq_one_letter_code
_entity_poly.pdbx_strand_id
1 'polypeptide(L)'
;MGAQYYGADSESGDRIDDPSEDALFMMISDLDDSDNTFVVVQPDEDDPVWFASVAVLDEGGYEIVRRDTSRNEHEVTTSTSINDIAHDLTVWMAARNFPGRPTRQITDF
;
A
#
# COMPACT_ATOMS: atom_id res chain seq x y z
N MET A 1 2.61 0.65 23.01
CA MET A 1 3.01 1.58 21.93
C MET A 1 2.96 0.80 20.65
N GLY A 2 2.03 1.09 19.75
CA GLY A 2 1.97 0.45 18.44
C GLY A 2 1.67 1.56 17.45
N ALA A 3 2.69 2.09 16.79
CA ALA A 3 2.42 2.76 15.54
C ALA A 3 1.83 1.68 14.62
N GLN A 4 0.71 1.97 13.99
CA GLN A 4 0.10 1.06 13.02
C GLN A 4 1.03 1.08 11.82
N TYR A 5 2.00 0.17 11.80
CA TYR A 5 2.93 0.01 10.70
C TYR A 5 2.17 -0.71 9.56
N TYR A 6 2.14 -0.11 8.39
CA TYR A 6 1.73 -0.78 7.16
C TYR A 6 2.97 -1.26 6.43
N GLY A 7 2.87 -2.40 5.77
CA GLY A 7 3.93 -2.98 4.96
C GLY A 7 3.61 -2.82 3.48
N ALA A 8 4.65 -2.61 2.67
CA ALA A 8 4.60 -2.88 1.24
C ALA A 8 5.33 -4.19 0.99
N ASP A 9 4.66 -5.15 0.36
CA ASP A 9 5.14 -6.46 -0.01
C ASP A 9 5.14 -6.56 -1.55
N SER A 10 6.31 -6.79 -2.14
CA SER A 10 6.47 -7.06 -3.57
C SER A 10 6.30 -8.55 -3.86
N GLU A 11 5.92 -8.90 -5.10
CA GLU A 11 5.79 -10.31 -5.54
C GLU A 11 7.07 -11.11 -5.30
N SER A 12 8.24 -10.48 -5.50
CA SER A 12 9.56 -11.06 -5.24
C SER A 12 9.81 -11.47 -3.77
N GLY A 13 8.96 -11.03 -2.85
CA GLY A 13 9.12 -11.27 -1.40
C GLY A 13 9.90 -10.18 -0.67
N ASP A 14 10.23 -9.07 -1.34
CA ASP A 14 10.73 -7.86 -0.69
C ASP A 14 9.62 -7.19 0.10
N ARG A 15 9.90 -6.87 1.36
CA ARG A 15 8.96 -6.17 2.24
C ARG A 15 9.61 -4.95 2.87
N ILE A 16 8.93 -3.82 2.82
CA ILE A 16 9.30 -2.59 3.52
C ILE A 16 8.22 -2.25 4.53
N ASP A 17 8.59 -2.17 5.81
CA ASP A 17 7.73 -1.66 6.87
C ASP A 17 7.75 -0.12 6.88
N ASP A 18 6.57 0.50 6.94
CA ASP A 18 6.36 1.96 6.80
C ASP A 18 7.01 2.54 5.53
N PRO A 19 6.60 2.06 4.34
CA PRO A 19 7.14 2.55 3.07
C PRO A 19 6.79 4.04 2.88
N SER A 20 7.81 4.87 2.70
CA SER A 20 7.65 6.26 2.28
C SER A 20 7.27 6.36 0.80
N GLU A 21 6.83 7.53 0.35
CA GLU A 21 6.57 7.81 -1.08
C GLU A 21 7.76 7.43 -1.96
N ASP A 22 8.98 7.80 -1.56
CA ASP A 22 10.22 7.42 -2.26
C ASP A 22 10.45 5.89 -2.26
N ALA A 23 10.12 5.20 -1.17
CA ALA A 23 10.25 3.75 -1.10
C ALA A 23 9.25 3.07 -2.04
N LEU A 24 7.99 3.54 -2.08
CA LEU A 24 6.99 3.08 -3.03
C LEU A 24 7.42 3.36 -4.46
N PHE A 25 7.96 4.55 -4.73
CA PHE A 25 8.49 4.89 -6.05
C PHE A 25 9.59 3.92 -6.48
N MET A 26 10.55 3.62 -5.59
CA MET A 26 11.62 2.67 -5.87
C MET A 26 11.08 1.26 -6.13
N MET A 27 10.14 0.77 -5.31
CA MET A 27 9.54 -0.55 -5.50
C MET A 27 8.73 -0.65 -6.78
N ILE A 28 7.92 0.37 -7.10
CA ILE A 28 7.13 0.39 -8.33
C ILE A 28 8.05 0.51 -9.56
N SER A 29 9.15 1.25 -9.45
CA SER A 29 10.15 1.36 -10.52
C SER A 29 10.98 0.09 -10.71
N ASP A 30 11.01 -0.79 -9.72
CA ASP A 30 11.64 -2.10 -9.81
C ASP A 30 10.67 -3.18 -10.35
N LEU A 31 9.39 -2.84 -10.57
CA LEU A 31 8.43 -3.77 -11.16
C LEU A 31 8.78 -4.03 -12.64
N ASP A 32 8.61 -5.28 -13.05
CA ASP A 32 8.90 -5.77 -14.40
C ASP A 32 7.85 -6.83 -14.80
N ASP A 33 7.69 -7.11 -16.09
CA ASP A 33 6.72 -8.09 -16.61
C ASP A 33 7.07 -9.56 -16.31
N SER A 34 8.23 -9.82 -15.69
CA SER A 34 8.72 -11.19 -15.43
C SER A 34 8.58 -11.68 -13.98
N ASP A 35 9.37 -11.13 -13.05
CA ASP A 35 9.53 -11.68 -11.69
C ASP A 35 8.95 -10.79 -10.58
N ASN A 36 8.73 -9.50 -10.86
CA ASN A 36 8.26 -8.51 -9.91
C ASN A 36 7.08 -7.75 -10.51
N THR A 37 5.96 -8.44 -10.72
CA THR A 37 4.86 -7.88 -11.52
C THR A 37 3.94 -6.95 -10.74
N PHE A 38 3.93 -7.07 -9.41
CA PHE A 38 3.13 -6.21 -8.55
C PHE A 38 3.72 -5.98 -7.15
N VAL A 39 3.28 -4.90 -6.51
CA VAL A 39 3.48 -4.60 -5.09
C VAL A 39 2.13 -4.40 -4.40
N VAL A 40 2.01 -4.90 -3.18
CA VAL A 40 0.80 -4.78 -2.33
C VAL A 40 1.17 -4.03 -1.06
N VAL A 41 0.38 -3.00 -0.74
CA VAL A 41 0.50 -2.22 0.49
C VAL A 41 -0.72 -2.48 1.37
N GLN A 42 -0.48 -2.96 2.57
CA GLN A 42 -1.55 -3.28 3.51
C GLN A 42 -1.09 -3.07 4.96
N PRO A 43 -2.01 -2.79 5.91
CA PRO A 43 -1.67 -2.72 7.32
C PRO A 43 -1.14 -4.09 7.80
N ASP A 44 -0.18 -4.06 8.73
CA ASP A 44 0.35 -5.26 9.40
C ASP A 44 -0.64 -5.78 10.45
N GLU A 45 -1.82 -6.17 10.00
CA GLU A 45 -2.89 -6.77 10.79
C GLU A 45 -3.30 -8.10 10.13
N ASP A 46 -3.72 -9.08 10.93
CA ASP A 46 -4.15 -10.41 10.45
C ASP A 46 -5.35 -10.32 9.48
N ASP A 47 -6.17 -9.29 9.64
CA ASP A 47 -7.35 -9.00 8.80
C ASP A 47 -7.31 -7.54 8.34
N PRO A 48 -6.56 -7.23 7.27
CA PRO A 48 -6.35 -5.84 6.84
C PRO A 48 -7.67 -5.24 6.34
N VAL A 49 -8.10 -4.17 7.00
CA VAL A 49 -9.36 -3.49 6.66
C VAL A 49 -9.29 -2.71 5.34
N TRP A 50 -8.08 -2.50 4.81
CA TRP A 50 -7.85 -1.93 3.50
C TRP A 50 -6.56 -2.50 2.90
N PHE A 51 -6.45 -2.51 1.59
CA PHE A 51 -5.20 -2.76 0.88
C PHE A 51 -5.14 -1.91 -0.38
N ALA A 52 -3.94 -1.62 -0.85
CA ALA A 52 -3.68 -1.09 -2.17
C ALA A 52 -2.70 -2.00 -2.90
N SER A 53 -2.84 -2.19 -4.20
CA SER A 53 -1.85 -2.91 -5.00
C SER A 53 -1.57 -2.15 -6.28
N VAL A 54 -0.32 -2.23 -6.73
CA VAL A 54 0.13 -1.70 -8.01
C VAL A 54 0.68 -2.86 -8.81
N ALA A 55 0.13 -3.09 -10.00
CA ALA A 55 0.58 -4.12 -10.93
C ALA A 55 1.01 -3.50 -12.25
N VAL A 56 2.04 -4.07 -12.88
CA VAL A 56 2.46 -3.67 -14.22
C VAL A 56 1.42 -4.14 -15.24
N LEU A 57 1.12 -3.28 -16.21
CA LEU A 57 0.26 -3.60 -17.35
C LEU A 57 1.12 -3.84 -18.59
N ASP A 58 0.79 -4.90 -19.34
CA ASP A 58 1.45 -5.31 -20.59
C ASP A 58 1.53 -4.17 -21.64
N GLU A 59 0.62 -3.19 -21.56
CA GLU A 59 0.53 -2.03 -22.45
C GLU A 59 1.46 -0.85 -22.05
N GLY A 60 2.34 -1.03 -21.06
CA GLY A 60 3.34 -0.03 -20.64
C GLY A 60 2.83 0.96 -19.59
N GLY A 61 1.95 0.53 -18.71
CA GLY A 61 1.42 1.32 -17.60
C GLY A 61 1.31 0.52 -16.32
N TYR A 62 0.59 1.06 -15.34
CA TYR A 62 0.33 0.40 -14.07
C TYR A 62 -1.15 0.43 -13.74
N GLU A 63 -1.64 -0.67 -13.19
CA GLU A 63 -2.96 -0.76 -12.58
C GLU A 63 -2.81 -0.59 -11.07
N ILE A 64 -3.64 0.27 -10.50
CA ILE A 64 -3.66 0.59 -9.09
C ILE A 64 -5.04 0.17 -8.56
N VAL A 65 -5.06 -0.86 -7.72
CA VAL A 65 -6.27 -1.34 -7.05
C VAL A 65 -6.25 -0.87 -5.61
N ARG A 66 -7.36 -0.33 -5.15
CA ARG A 66 -7.54 0.19 -3.79
C ARG A 66 -8.82 -0.35 -3.22
N ARG A 67 -8.72 -1.09 -2.12
CA ARG A 67 -9.88 -1.66 -1.46
C ARG A 67 -9.91 -1.25 -0.01
N ASP A 68 -11.06 -0.82 0.46
CA ASP A 68 -11.31 -0.47 1.85
C ASP A 68 -12.60 -1.18 2.28
N THR A 69 -12.48 -2.25 3.06
CA THR A 69 -13.63 -3.00 3.56
C THR A 69 -14.36 -2.25 4.67
N SER A 70 -13.69 -1.34 5.39
CA SER A 70 -14.31 -0.50 6.41
C SER A 70 -15.29 0.52 5.84
N ARG A 71 -14.98 1.04 4.64
CA ARG A 71 -15.85 1.96 3.88
C ARG A 71 -16.64 1.28 2.77
N ASN A 72 -16.43 -0.01 2.56
CA ASN A 72 -16.98 -0.79 1.44
C ASN A 72 -16.65 -0.14 0.07
N GLU A 73 -15.43 0.39 -0.05
CA GLU A 73 -14.91 1.03 -1.26
C GLU A 73 -14.01 0.06 -2.03
N HIS A 74 -14.13 0.10 -3.35
CA HIS A 74 -13.24 -0.59 -4.28
C HIS A 74 -13.05 0.34 -5.47
N GLU A 75 -11.81 0.75 -5.70
CA GLU A 75 -11.43 1.62 -6.79
C GLU A 75 -10.28 0.96 -7.57
N VAL A 76 -10.38 1.01 -8.90
CA VAL A 76 -9.31 0.59 -9.80
C VAL A 76 -9.02 1.74 -10.73
N THR A 77 -7.77 2.17 -10.76
CA THR A 77 -7.29 3.29 -11.56
C THR A 77 -6.06 2.83 -12.34
N THR A 78 -5.86 3.37 -13.54
CA THR A 78 -4.64 3.14 -14.32
C THR A 78 -3.83 4.42 -14.43
N SER A 79 -2.51 4.30 -14.37
CA SER A 79 -1.60 5.43 -14.56
C SER A 79 -0.30 4.96 -15.19
N THR A 80 0.37 5.85 -15.91
CA THR A 80 1.67 5.59 -16.55
C THR A 80 2.83 6.25 -15.79
N SER A 81 2.52 7.15 -14.85
CA SER A 81 3.51 7.90 -14.08
C SER A 81 3.71 7.28 -12.70
N ILE A 82 4.85 6.66 -12.46
CA ILE A 82 5.22 6.08 -11.16
C ILE A 82 5.16 7.13 -10.04
N ASN A 83 5.63 8.35 -10.31
CA ASN A 83 5.59 9.45 -9.35
C ASN A 83 4.16 9.79 -8.91
N ASP A 84 3.22 9.88 -9.86
CA ASP A 84 1.81 10.17 -9.56
C ASP A 84 1.18 9.00 -8.78
N ILE A 85 1.55 7.75 -9.09
CA ILE A 85 1.06 6.57 -8.38
C ILE A 85 1.54 6.57 -6.93
N ALA A 86 2.85 6.73 -6.70
CA ALA A 86 3.44 6.75 -5.37
C ALA A 86 2.87 7.89 -4.52
N HIS A 87 2.72 9.09 -5.11
CA HIS A 87 2.13 10.24 -4.44
C HIS A 87 0.66 10.01 -4.08
N ASP A 88 -0.15 9.55 -5.04
CA ASP A 88 -1.58 9.33 -4.83
C ASP A 88 -1.84 8.20 -3.83
N LEU A 89 -1.03 7.14 -3.84
CA LEU A 89 -1.07 6.10 -2.81
C LEU A 89 -0.70 6.65 -1.44
N THR A 90 0.35 7.45 -1.33
CA THR A 90 0.76 8.06 -0.06
C THR A 90 -0.34 8.94 0.52
N VAL A 91 -0.99 9.77 -0.31
CA VAL A 91 -2.13 10.59 0.08
C VAL A 91 -3.33 9.73 0.48
N TRP A 92 -3.63 8.68 -0.29
CA TRP A 92 -4.73 7.75 -0.03
C TRP A 92 -4.56 6.97 1.28
N MET A 93 -3.33 6.55 1.59
CA MET A 93 -2.97 5.91 2.87
C MET A 93 -3.04 6.91 4.03
N ALA A 94 -2.53 8.13 3.85
CA ALA A 94 -2.60 9.17 4.86
C ALA A 94 -4.04 9.53 5.24
N ALA A 95 -4.97 9.54 4.26
CA ALA A 95 -6.39 9.72 4.50
C ALA A 95 -7.05 8.55 5.29
N ARG A 96 -6.41 7.39 5.32
CA ARG A 96 -6.81 6.18 6.05
C ARG A 96 -6.06 5.96 7.34
N ASN A 97 -5.00 6.72 7.61
CA ASN A 97 -4.38 6.75 8.92
C ASN A 97 -5.38 7.33 9.93
N PHE A 98 -6.23 6.47 10.47
CA PHE A 98 -7.34 6.82 11.34
C PHE A 98 -6.82 7.56 12.58
N PRO A 99 -7.11 8.86 12.77
CA PRO A 99 -6.92 9.49 14.07
C PRO A 99 -8.09 9.05 14.97
N GLY A 100 -8.07 7.82 15.48
CA GLY A 100 -9.20 7.40 16.33
C GLY A 100 -9.39 5.95 16.78
N ARG A 101 -8.52 4.98 16.50
CA ARG A 101 -8.58 3.72 17.26
C ARG A 101 -7.78 3.90 18.54
N PRO A 102 -8.38 3.77 19.74
CA PRO A 102 -7.61 3.85 20.97
C PRO A 102 -6.54 2.77 20.90
N THR A 103 -5.28 3.20 20.91
CA THR A 103 -4.16 2.35 21.27
C THR A 103 -4.58 1.63 22.53
N ARG A 104 -4.71 0.30 22.48
CA ARG A 104 -5.01 -0.50 23.66
C ARG A 104 -3.90 -0.21 24.66
N GLN A 105 -4.20 0.65 25.63
CA GLN A 105 -3.36 0.88 26.79
C GLN A 105 -3.28 -0.47 27.47
N ILE A 106 -2.13 -1.12 27.31
CA ILE A 106 -1.70 -2.17 28.22
C ILE A 106 -1.56 -1.44 29.57
N THR A 107 -2.62 -1.49 30.36
CA THR A 107 -2.54 -1.22 31.78
C THR A 107 -1.81 -2.41 32.38
N ASP A 108 -0.49 -2.27 32.52
CA ASP A 108 0.28 -3.09 33.44
C ASP A 108 -0.27 -2.83 34.85
N PHE A 109 -0.59 -3.92 35.57
CA PHE A 109 -1.14 -3.93 36.92
C PHE A 109 -0.03 -3.87 37.98
#